data_AF-A0A7K1DN15-F1
#
_entry.id   AF-A0A7K1DN15-F1
#
_cell.length_a   1.000
_cell.length_b   1.000
_cell.length_c   1.000
_cell.angle_alpha   90.00
_cell.angle_beta   90.00
_cell.angle_gamma   90.00
#
_symmetry.space_group_name_H-M   'P 1'
#
loop_
_entity.id
_entity.type
_entity.pdbx_description
1 polymer ?
#
loop_
_entity_poly.entity_id
_entity_poly.type
_entity_poly.pdbx_seq_one_letter_code
_entity_poly.pdbx_strand_id
1 'polypeptide(L)'
;MTIIENLPRWSVSDVHESFTSRSFVSALELLGSDVGRLESLYDELGIRALPQGTTAVVDQDIGTRLDRAIKEFNAVVTQTEILEAYVYATVATNTRDETAQALLSEIEVVGSRITPLLARLADFVCDHDTEL
;
A
#
# COMPACT_ATOMS: atom_id res chain seq x y z
N MET A 1 -18.31 -25.82 -31.67
CA MET A 1 -17.28 -26.66 -31.01
C MET A 1 -16.01 -25.84 -30.97
N THR A 2 -15.65 -25.31 -29.81
CA THR A 2 -14.45 -24.47 -29.66
C THR A 2 -13.25 -25.40 -29.56
N ILE A 3 -12.36 -25.36 -30.56
CA ILE A 3 -11.11 -26.11 -30.53
C ILE A 3 -10.20 -25.38 -29.55
N ILE A 4 -9.81 -26.06 -28.46
CA ILE A 4 -8.86 -25.53 -27.48
C ILE A 4 -7.47 -25.99 -27.91
N GLU A 5 -6.71 -25.09 -28.54
CA GLU A 5 -5.38 -25.36 -29.10
C GLU A 5 -4.27 -25.46 -28.05
N ASN A 6 -4.52 -24.99 -26.82
CA ASN A 6 -3.58 -25.04 -25.70
C ASN A 6 -4.32 -25.23 -24.37
N LEU A 7 -3.70 -25.94 -23.43
CA LEU A 7 -4.23 -26.06 -22.07
C LEU A 7 -4.45 -24.67 -21.45
N PRO A 8 -5.47 -24.49 -20.60
CA PRO A 8 -5.67 -23.25 -19.87
C PRO A 8 -4.41 -22.91 -19.09
N ARG A 9 -3.92 -21.68 -19.26
CA ARG A 9 -2.80 -21.14 -18.49
C ARG A 9 -3.38 -20.25 -17.41
N TRP A 10 -2.81 -20.33 -16.20
CA TRP A 10 -3.03 -19.30 -15.19
C TRP A 10 -2.65 -17.94 -15.80
N SER A 11 -3.49 -16.92 -15.59
CA SER A 11 -3.30 -15.58 -16.16
C SER A 11 -3.77 -14.54 -15.16
N VAL A 12 -2.97 -13.48 -15.03
CA VAL A 12 -3.28 -12.28 -14.22
C VAL A 12 -3.48 -11.04 -15.11
N SER A 13 -3.73 -11.26 -16.41
CA SER A 13 -3.92 -10.18 -17.39
C SER A 13 -5.19 -9.36 -17.16
N ASP A 14 -6.08 -9.80 -16.27
CA ASP A 14 -7.23 -9.07 -15.77
C ASP A 14 -6.86 -7.91 -14.83
N VAL A 15 -5.67 -7.95 -14.21
CA VAL A 15 -5.13 -6.84 -13.40
C VAL A 15 -4.38 -5.85 -14.28
N HIS A 16 -3.35 -6.33 -14.99
CA HIS A 16 -2.63 -5.55 -16.00
C HIS A 16 -2.23 -6.44 -17.18
N GLU A 17 -2.32 -5.90 -18.40
CA GLU A 17 -2.04 -6.65 -19.62
C GLU A 17 -0.60 -7.17 -19.68
N SER A 18 0.37 -6.34 -19.26
CA SER A 18 1.79 -6.67 -19.20
C SER A 18 2.56 -5.68 -18.31
N PHE A 19 3.82 -5.97 -18.00
CA PHE A 19 4.74 -5.04 -17.30
C PHE A 19 5.09 -3.77 -18.10
N THR A 20 4.72 -3.68 -19.37
CA THR A 20 4.92 -2.47 -20.21
C THR A 20 3.61 -1.79 -20.56
N SER A 21 2.48 -2.34 -20.11
CA SER A 21 1.17 -1.73 -20.30
C SER A 21 1.11 -0.38 -19.57
N ARG A 22 0.40 0.58 -20.17
CA ARG A 22 0.23 1.91 -19.55
C ARG A 22 -0.37 1.80 -18.15
N SER A 23 -1.32 0.88 -17.94
CA SER A 23 -1.93 0.65 -16.63
C SER A 23 -0.91 0.24 -15.57
N PHE A 24 0.02 -0.66 -15.91
CA PHE A 24 1.05 -1.11 -14.97
C PHE A 24 2.07 -0.01 -14.69
N VAL A 25 2.59 0.63 -15.73
CA VAL A 25 3.59 1.72 -15.59
C VAL A 25 3.03 2.85 -14.74
N SER A 26 1.78 3.25 -14.98
CA SER A 26 1.13 4.28 -14.16
C SER A 26 0.91 3.83 -12.71
N ALA A 27 0.56 2.56 -12.46
CA ALA A 27 0.42 2.04 -11.09
C ALA A 27 1.76 2.05 -10.34
N LEU A 28 2.85 1.67 -11.00
CA LEU A 28 4.19 1.69 -10.43
C LEU A 28 4.67 3.12 -10.10
N GLU A 29 4.43 4.08 -11.00
CA GLU A 29 4.72 5.51 -10.75
C GLU A 29 3.87 6.08 -9.60
N LEU A 30 2.60 5.66 -9.52
CA LEU A 30 1.68 6.10 -8.46
C LEU A 30 2.09 5.56 -7.10
N LEU A 31 2.58 4.32 -6.99
CA LEU A 31 3.00 3.73 -5.72
C LEU A 31 3.96 4.64 -4.95
N GLY A 32 5.04 5.10 -5.60
CA GLY A 32 6.01 6.01 -4.96
C GLY A 32 5.39 7.34 -4.53
N SER A 33 4.52 7.88 -5.37
CA SER A 33 3.83 9.16 -5.15
C SER A 33 2.82 9.07 -4.01
N ASP A 34 2.05 7.99 -3.94
CA ASP A 34 0.98 7.79 -2.98
C ASP A 34 1.53 7.55 -1.56
N VAL A 35 2.61 6.78 -1.44
CA VAL A 35 3.32 6.64 -0.17
C VAL A 35 3.87 8.00 0.30
N GLY A 36 4.49 8.80 -0.59
CA GLY A 36 5.00 10.13 -0.22
C GLY A 36 3.89 11.13 0.16
N ARG A 37 2.73 11.04 -0.49
CA ARG A 37 1.54 11.82 -0.11
C ARG A 37 1.01 11.40 1.24
N LEU A 38 1.00 10.10 1.56
CA LEU A 38 0.55 9.60 2.86
C LEU A 38 1.48 10.04 4.00
N GLU A 39 2.81 10.00 3.78
CA GLU A 39 3.80 10.55 4.71
C GLU A 39 3.50 12.03 5.01
N SER A 40 3.33 12.84 3.95
CA SER A 40 3.03 14.27 4.07
C SER A 40 1.68 14.52 4.76
N LEU A 41 0.67 13.72 4.44
CA LEU A 41 -0.65 13.81 5.06
C LEU A 41 -0.58 13.54 6.57
N TYR A 42 0.19 12.54 7.00
CA TYR A 42 0.36 12.24 8.42
C TYR A 42 1.02 13.39 9.15
N ASP A 43 1.95 14.09 8.50
CA ASP A 43 2.58 15.29 9.05
C ASP A 43 1.59 16.47 9.14
N GLU A 44 0.80 16.70 8.08
CA GLU A 44 -0.25 17.73 8.04
C GLU A 44 -1.33 17.51 9.11
N LEU A 45 -1.78 16.27 9.27
CA LEU A 45 -2.78 15.88 10.27
C LEU A 45 -2.19 15.73 11.68
N GLY A 46 -0.86 15.76 11.81
CA GLY A 46 -0.18 15.54 13.09
C GLY A 46 -0.47 14.15 13.68
N ILE A 47 -0.68 13.13 12.85
CA ILE A 47 -0.80 11.73 13.29
C ILE A 47 0.57 11.33 13.80
N ARG A 48 0.78 11.21 15.12
CA ARG A 48 2.04 10.79 15.74
C ARG A 48 1.80 10.50 17.22
N ALA A 49 2.70 9.75 17.84
CA ALA A 49 2.71 9.58 19.29
C ALA A 49 2.77 10.94 20.01
N LEU A 50 2.01 11.06 21.09
CA LEU A 50 2.06 12.18 22.01
C LEU A 50 3.36 12.14 22.85
N PRO A 51 3.86 13.30 23.32
CA PRO A 51 4.95 13.31 24.27
C PRO A 51 4.57 12.56 25.54
N GLN A 52 5.52 11.82 26.12
CA GLN A 52 5.31 11.09 27.37
C GLN A 52 4.73 11.98 28.47
N GLY A 53 3.70 11.48 29.16
CA GLY A 53 3.01 12.22 30.23
C GLY A 53 1.98 13.25 29.74
N THR A 54 1.72 13.33 28.44
CA THR A 54 0.62 14.12 27.89
C THR A 54 -0.68 13.35 27.98
N THR A 55 -1.74 13.97 28.51
CA THR A 55 -3.09 13.42 28.45
C THR A 55 -3.78 13.91 27.18
N ALA A 56 -4.26 12.99 26.35
CA ALA A 56 -5.04 13.36 25.17
C ALA A 56 -6.37 14.01 25.56
N VAL A 57 -6.74 15.05 24.81
CA VAL A 57 -8.09 15.61 24.84
C VAL A 57 -8.77 15.15 23.57
N VAL A 58 -9.72 14.22 23.67
CA VAL A 58 -10.44 13.69 22.51
C VAL A 58 -11.58 14.63 22.13
N ASP A 59 -11.55 15.14 20.91
CA ASP A 59 -12.59 15.98 20.32
C ASP A 59 -12.97 15.53 18.89
N GLN A 60 -13.92 16.24 18.28
CA GLN A 60 -14.40 15.93 16.94
C GLN A 60 -13.32 16.13 15.85
N ASP A 61 -12.34 17.00 16.09
CA ASP A 61 -11.24 17.23 15.15
C ASP A 61 -10.33 16.00 15.07
N ILE A 62 -10.02 15.37 16.22
CA ILE A 62 -9.29 14.09 16.24
C ILE A 62 -10.00 13.01 15.44
N GLY A 63 -11.31 12.85 15.62
CA GLY A 63 -12.09 11.87 14.86
C GLY A 63 -12.01 12.11 13.35
N THR A 64 -12.08 13.37 12.92
CA THR A 64 -11.97 13.76 11.51
C THR A 64 -10.58 13.48 10.93
N ARG A 65 -9.52 13.76 11.71
CA ARG A 65 -8.14 13.48 11.30
C ARG A 65 -7.87 11.98 11.20
N LEU A 66 -8.37 11.21 12.16
CA LEU A 66 -8.21 9.76 12.18
C LEU A 66 -8.94 9.07 11.02
N ASP A 67 -10.19 9.45 10.74
CA ASP A 67 -10.94 8.93 9.59
C ASP A 67 -10.20 9.15 8.27
N ARG A 68 -9.69 10.38 8.07
CA ARG A 68 -8.90 10.71 6.88
C ARG A 68 -7.61 9.90 6.81
N ALA A 69 -6.88 9.76 7.91
CA ALA A 69 -5.64 8.99 7.96
C ALA A 69 -5.87 7.50 7.62
N ILE A 70 -6.88 6.87 8.22
CA ILE A 70 -7.25 5.47 7.97
C ILE A 70 -7.65 5.25 6.52
N LYS A 71 -8.50 6.14 5.97
CA LYS A 71 -8.98 6.03 4.59
C LYS A 71 -7.83 6.07 3.59
N GLU A 72 -6.93 7.04 3.73
CA GLU A 72 -5.80 7.20 2.81
C GLU A 72 -4.77 6.08 3.00
N PHE A 73 -4.51 5.65 4.24
CA PHE A 73 -3.65 4.48 4.51
C PHE A 73 -4.18 3.22 3.82
N ASN A 74 -5.46 2.91 3.99
CA ASN A 74 -6.08 1.75 3.37
C ASN A 74 -6.04 1.81 1.84
N ALA A 75 -6.21 3.01 1.25
CA ALA A 75 -6.11 3.18 -0.19
C ALA A 75 -4.69 2.85 -0.69
N VAL A 76 -3.65 3.36 -0.03
CA VAL A 76 -2.25 3.08 -0.40
C VAL A 76 -1.90 1.60 -0.24
N VAL A 77 -2.27 0.99 0.89
CA VAL A 77 -2.04 -0.46 1.12
C VAL A 77 -2.73 -1.28 0.04
N THR A 78 -4.01 -1.01 -0.24
CA THR A 78 -4.78 -1.75 -1.26
C THR A 78 -4.10 -1.70 -2.63
N GLN A 79 -3.66 -0.51 -3.07
CA GLN A 79 -2.99 -0.38 -4.37
C GLN A 79 -1.63 -1.09 -4.39
N THR A 80 -0.88 -1.01 -3.28
CA THR A 80 0.42 -1.68 -3.14
C THR A 80 0.28 -3.20 -3.21
N GLU A 81 -0.66 -3.77 -2.47
CA GLU A 81 -0.91 -5.21 -2.42
C GLU A 81 -1.37 -5.77 -3.77
N ILE A 82 -2.23 -5.05 -4.50
CA ILE A 82 -2.66 -5.44 -5.84
C ILE A 82 -1.46 -5.49 -6.81
N LEU A 83 -0.62 -4.45 -6.77
CA LEU A 83 0.54 -4.35 -7.65
C LEU A 83 1.59 -5.42 -7.32
N GLU A 84 1.87 -5.63 -6.03
CA GLU A 84 2.77 -6.68 -5.55
C GLU A 84 2.27 -8.07 -5.94
N ALA A 85 0.99 -8.37 -5.70
CA ALA A 85 0.40 -9.67 -6.04
C ALA A 85 0.47 -9.96 -7.55
N TYR A 86 0.26 -8.95 -8.40
CA TYR A 86 0.39 -9.09 -9.85
C TYR A 86 1.81 -9.48 -10.28
N VAL A 87 2.83 -8.80 -9.75
CA VAL A 87 4.24 -9.11 -10.05
C VAL A 87 4.65 -10.45 -9.44
N TYR A 88 4.30 -10.69 -8.18
CA TYR A 88 4.61 -11.91 -7.45
C TYR A 88 4.04 -13.16 -8.12
N ALA A 89 2.84 -13.09 -8.70
CA ALA A 89 2.26 -14.21 -9.45
C ALA A 89 3.17 -14.68 -10.61
N THR A 90 3.88 -13.76 -11.26
CA THR A 90 4.84 -14.07 -12.32
C THR A 90 6.11 -14.70 -11.76
N VAL A 91 6.65 -14.15 -10.67
CA VAL A 91 7.83 -14.73 -9.96
C VAL A 91 7.53 -16.14 -9.45
N ALA A 92 6.36 -16.35 -8.85
CA ALA A 92 5.94 -17.66 -8.33
C ALA A 92 5.77 -18.70 -9.45
N THR A 93 5.34 -18.27 -10.64
CA THR A 93 5.18 -19.14 -11.82
C THR A 93 6.50 -19.40 -12.54
N ASN A 94 7.38 -18.40 -12.63
CA ASN A 94 8.69 -18.47 -13.24
C ASN A 94 9.72 -17.72 -12.38
N THR A 95 10.37 -18.45 -11.48
CA THR A 95 11.38 -17.88 -10.56
C THR A 95 12.67 -17.44 -11.23
N ARG A 96 12.81 -17.62 -12.56
CA ARG A 96 13.94 -17.13 -13.35
C ARG A 96 13.61 -15.87 -14.16
N ASP A 97 12.42 -15.31 -13.99
CA ASP A 97 12.05 -14.06 -14.64
C ASP A 97 12.75 -12.87 -13.96
N GLU A 98 13.89 -12.45 -14.53
CA GLU A 98 14.70 -11.36 -13.99
C GLU A 98 13.94 -10.01 -13.95
N THR A 99 13.01 -9.79 -14.89
CA THR A 99 12.21 -8.56 -14.92
C THR A 99 11.21 -8.52 -13.78
N ALA A 100 10.47 -9.61 -13.57
CA ALA A 100 9.52 -9.72 -12.48
C ALA A 100 10.22 -9.64 -11.11
N GLN A 101 11.41 -10.24 -10.97
CA GLN A 101 12.20 -10.14 -9.74
C GLN A 101 12.66 -8.71 -9.45
N ALA A 102 13.17 -7.99 -10.44
CA ALA A 102 13.59 -6.61 -10.28
C ALA A 102 12.41 -5.70 -9.88
N LEU A 103 11.26 -5.86 -10.55
CA LEU A 103 10.04 -5.11 -10.22
C LEU A 103 9.53 -5.42 -8.82
N LEU A 104 9.56 -6.68 -8.38
CA LEU A 104 9.15 -7.06 -7.03
C LEU A 104 10.04 -6.38 -5.98
N SER A 105 11.36 -6.40 -6.17
CA SER A 105 12.30 -5.71 -5.27
C SER A 105 12.08 -4.19 -5.25
N GLU A 106 11.77 -3.57 -6.39
CA GLU A 106 11.43 -2.14 -6.45
C GLU A 106 10.17 -1.83 -5.62
N ILE A 107 9.12 -2.64 -5.77
CA ILE A 107 7.86 -2.51 -5.01
C ILE A 107 8.13 -2.69 -3.52
N GLU A 108 8.88 -3.72 -3.11
CA GLU A 108 9.24 -3.99 -1.70
C GLU A 108 10.01 -2.82 -1.08
N VAL A 109 10.96 -2.23 -1.80
CA VAL A 109 11.72 -1.05 -1.34
C VAL A 109 10.77 0.10 -1.06
N VAL A 110 9.85 0.40 -1.97
CA VAL A 110 8.89 1.50 -1.80
C VAL A 110 7.89 1.19 -0.68
N GLY A 111 7.36 -0.03 -0.65
CA GLY A 111 6.38 -0.53 0.33
C GLY A 111 6.93 -0.63 1.75
N SER A 112 8.25 -0.79 1.93
CA SER A 112 8.89 -0.80 3.25
C SER A 112 8.59 0.44 4.10
N ARG A 113 8.25 1.56 3.46
CA ARG A 113 7.88 2.84 4.09
C ARG A 113 6.47 2.83 4.68
N ILE A 114 5.61 1.88 4.32
CA ILE A 114 4.22 1.76 4.81
C ILE A 114 4.19 1.26 6.26
N THR A 115 5.04 0.28 6.62
CA THR A 115 5.04 -0.31 7.97
C THR A 115 5.27 0.71 9.09
N PRO A 116 6.24 1.66 8.98
CA PRO A 116 6.37 2.75 9.95
C PRO A 116 5.13 3.65 10.07
N LEU A 117 4.38 3.85 8.97
CA LEU A 117 3.15 4.65 8.99
C LEU A 117 2.03 3.91 9.74
N LEU A 118 1.93 2.58 9.59
CA LEU A 118 1.00 1.77 10.38
C LEU A 118 1.31 1.88 11.88
N ALA A 119 2.59 1.75 12.26
CA ALA A 119 3.03 1.90 13.65
C ALA A 119 2.68 3.30 14.20
N ARG A 120 2.96 4.35 13.42
CA ARG A 120 2.66 5.74 13.78
C ARG A 120 1.16 5.99 13.97
N LEU A 121 0.32 5.37 13.14
CA LEU A 121 -1.14 5.41 13.29
C LEU A 121 -1.60 4.65 14.53
N ALA A 122 -1.05 3.47 14.79
CA ALA A 122 -1.37 2.68 15.97
C ALA A 122 -1.00 3.41 17.27
N ASP A 123 0.20 4.00 17.35
CA ASP A 123 0.62 4.81 18.49
C ASP A 123 -0.31 6.00 18.72
N PHE A 124 -0.69 6.70 17.64
CA PHE A 124 -1.65 7.80 17.73
C PHE A 124 -3.00 7.33 18.28
N VAL A 125 -3.53 6.20 17.81
CA VAL A 125 -4.79 5.64 18.32
C VAL A 125 -4.66 5.28 19.80
N CYS A 126 -3.59 4.58 20.19
CA CYS A 126 -3.34 4.20 21.59
C CYS A 126 -3.28 5.41 22.53
N ASP A 127 -2.61 6.49 22.12
CA ASP A 127 -2.49 7.70 22.95
C ASP A 127 -3.81 8.48 23.11
N HIS A 128 -4.75 8.29 22.18
CA HIS A 128 -6.05 8.97 22.16
C HIS A 128 -7.22 8.04 22.52
N ASP A 129 -6.96 6.78 22.86
CA ASP A 129 -7.96 5.87 23.38
C ASP A 129 -8.17 6.15 24.88
N THR A 130 -9.39 6.56 25.23
CA THR A 130 -9.74 6.93 26.62
C THR A 130 -10.33 5.76 27.41
N GLU A 131 -10.45 4.56 26.83
CA GLU A 131 -11.18 3.42 27.43
C GLU A 131 -10.32 2.23 27.90
N LEU A 132 -9.00 2.38 28.08
CA LEU A 132 -8.14 1.33 28.68
C LEU A 132 -7.80 1.56 30.15
#